data_AF-A0A2N2IKZ1-F1
#
_entry.id   AF-A0A2N2IKZ1-F1
#
_cell.length_a   1.000
_cell.length_b   1.000
_cell.length_c   1.000
_cell.angle_alpha   90.00
_cell.angle_beta   90.00
_cell.angle_gamma   90.00
#
_symmetry.space_group_name_H-M   'P 1'
#
loop_
_entity.id
_entity.type
_entity.pdbx_description
1 polymer ?
#
loop_
_entity_poly.entity_id
_entity_poly.type
_entity_poly.pdbx_seq_one_letter_code
_entity_poly.pdbx_strand_id
1 'polypeptide(L)'
;MPFWRQPELPDTPEGLLPVPDDAGDEAREAIAAFNAGDFSRCRRLLREFAGPDAAEADAAVARELERRLRMDPVLLGIAAVSLLLLIFLSIWAITVSH
;
A
#
# COMPACT_ATOMS: atom_id res chain seq x y z
N MET A 1 -16.92 4.64 40.13
CA MET A 1 -15.99 5.17 39.10
C MET A 1 -15.97 4.18 37.96
N PRO A 2 -16.43 4.51 36.75
CA PRO A 2 -16.40 3.56 35.65
C PRO A 2 -14.94 3.30 35.25
N PHE A 3 -14.58 2.03 35.22
CA PHE A 3 -13.24 1.45 35.06
C PHE A 3 -12.80 1.34 33.60
N TRP A 4 -13.61 1.86 32.67
CA TRP A 4 -13.35 1.80 31.25
C TRP A 4 -12.78 3.15 30.79
N ARG A 5 -11.45 3.21 30.58
CA ARG A 5 -10.88 4.20 29.66
C ARG A 5 -11.24 3.75 28.25
N GLN A 6 -11.93 4.61 27.51
CA GLN A 6 -12.10 4.43 26.08
C GLN A 6 -10.68 4.38 25.47
N PRO A 7 -10.32 3.33 24.70
CA PRO A 7 -9.05 3.31 24.01
C PRO A 7 -9.02 4.51 23.05
N GLU A 8 -8.02 5.38 23.21
CA GLU A 8 -7.74 6.44 22.24
C GLU A 8 -7.37 5.74 20.93
N LEU A 9 -8.34 5.67 20.02
CA LEU A 9 -8.08 5.30 18.64
C LEU A 9 -7.17 6.39 18.05
N PRO A 10 -6.06 6.05 17.39
CA PRO A 10 -5.23 7.04 16.74
C PRO A 10 -6.07 7.86 15.75
N ASP A 11 -5.91 9.19 15.76
CA ASP A 11 -6.66 10.11 14.91
C ASP A 11 -6.47 9.86 13.40
N THR A 12 -5.45 9.09 13.03
CA THR A 12 -5.21 8.66 11.67
C THR A 12 -5.77 7.25 11.45
N PRO A 13 -6.73 7.05 10.52
CA PRO A 13 -7.16 5.71 10.13
C PRO A 13 -5.93 4.87 9.75
N GLU A 14 -5.89 3.65 10.28
CA GLU A 14 -4.84 2.67 10.01
C GLU A 14 -4.56 2.64 8.51
N GLY A 15 -3.38 3.11 8.10
CA GLY A 15 -2.97 3.17 6.70
C GLY A 15 -2.55 4.54 6.19
N LEU A 16 -2.99 5.65 6.78
CA LEU A 16 -2.49 6.97 6.37
C LEU A 16 -1.04 7.18 6.82
N LEU A 17 -0.22 7.71 5.91
CA LEU A 17 1.13 8.15 6.22
C LEU A 17 1.09 9.64 6.63
N PRO A 18 1.57 10.00 7.83
CA PRO A 18 1.75 11.39 8.19
C PRO A 18 2.79 12.04 7.27
N VAL A 19 2.57 13.30 6.93
CA VAL A 19 3.47 14.09 6.09
C VAL A 19 4.52 14.75 6.99
N PRO A 20 5.83 14.47 6.84
CA PRO A 20 6.87 15.17 7.59
C PRO A 20 6.93 16.66 7.20
N ASP A 21 7.13 17.53 8.18
CA ASP A 21 7.20 18.98 7.95
C ASP A 21 8.40 19.39 7.09
N ASP A 22 9.46 18.58 7.10
CA ASP A 22 10.71 18.75 6.35
C ASP A 22 10.74 18.00 5.01
N ALA A 23 9.67 17.28 4.67
CA ALA A 23 9.57 16.59 3.38
C ALA A 23 9.52 17.59 2.22
N GLY A 24 10.26 17.30 1.15
CA GLY A 24 10.21 18.03 -0.10
C GLY A 24 8.84 17.92 -0.78
N ASP A 25 8.54 18.84 -1.69
CA ASP A 25 7.23 18.90 -2.36
C ASP A 25 6.88 17.59 -3.08
N GLU A 26 7.87 16.93 -3.69
CA GLU A 26 7.72 15.65 -4.37
C GLU A 26 7.37 14.50 -3.40
N ALA A 27 8.01 14.46 -2.23
CA ALA A 27 7.72 13.48 -1.18
C ALA A 27 6.32 13.69 -0.58
N ARG A 28 5.92 14.95 -0.38
CA ARG A 28 4.56 15.31 0.06
C ARG A 28 3.51 14.87 -0.95
N GLU A 29 3.77 15.09 -2.23
CA GLU A 29 2.87 14.67 -3.31
C GLU A 29 2.76 13.14 -3.41
N ALA A 30 3.87 12.43 -3.18
CA ALA A 30 3.88 10.97 -3.14
C ALA A 30 3.08 10.39 -1.96
N ILE A 31 3.20 11.01 -0.77
CA ILE A 31 2.39 10.65 0.40
C ILE A 31 0.90 10.95 0.14
N ALA A 32 0.58 12.10 -0.47
CA ALA A 32 -0.79 12.44 -0.82
C ALA A 32 -1.39 11.44 -1.82
N ALA A 33 -0.63 11.03 -2.84
CA ALA A 33 -1.04 10.01 -3.79
C ALA A 33 -1.26 8.64 -3.12
N PHE A 34 -0.39 8.26 -2.17
CA PHE A 34 -0.57 7.04 -1.37
C PHE A 34 -1.84 7.09 -0.52
N ASN A 35 -2.06 8.19 0.19
CA ASN A 35 -3.23 8.40 1.04
C ASN A 35 -4.54 8.47 0.24
N ALA A 36 -4.48 8.90 -1.03
CA ALA A 36 -5.59 8.88 -1.97
C ALA A 36 -5.84 7.51 -2.63
N GLY A 37 -4.99 6.51 -2.37
CA GLY A 37 -5.07 5.17 -2.99
C GLY A 37 -4.58 5.12 -4.44
N ASP A 38 -3.97 6.18 -4.97
CA ASP A 38 -3.35 6.20 -6.31
C ASP A 38 -1.92 5.66 -6.25
N PHE A 39 -1.82 4.33 -6.07
CA PHE A 39 -0.54 3.63 -5.93
C PHE A 39 0.32 3.69 -7.20
N SER A 40 -0.30 3.85 -8.37
CA SER A 40 0.42 3.99 -9.65
C SER A 40 1.15 5.31 -9.73
N ARG A 41 0.46 6.42 -9.40
CA ARG A 41 1.08 7.74 -9.31
C ARG A 41 2.13 7.80 -8.21
N CYS A 42 1.84 7.22 -7.05
CA CYS A 42 2.79 7.15 -5.93
C CYS A 42 4.10 6.44 -6.35
N ARG A 43 4.03 5.29 -7.04
CA ARG A 43 5.22 4.57 -7.54
C ARG A 43 6.02 5.36 -8.58
N ARG A 44 5.37 6.20 -9.38
CA ARG A 44 6.06 7.06 -10.35
C ARG A 44 6.84 8.15 -9.62
N LEU A 45 6.18 8.88 -8.73
CA LEU A 45 6.79 9.94 -7.92
C LEU A 45 7.96 9.39 -7.09
N LEU A 46 7.80 8.21 -6.49
CA LEU A 46 8.84 7.57 -5.70
C LEU A 46 10.14 7.34 -6.49
N ARG A 47 10.08 7.04 -7.79
CA ARG A 47 11.27 6.90 -8.63
C ARG A 47 11.93 8.23 -9.00
N GLU A 48 11.16 9.32 -8.96
CA GLU A 48 11.63 10.65 -9.33
C GLU A 48 12.44 11.26 -8.19
N PHE A 49 11.99 11.12 -6.93
CA PHE A 49 12.67 11.74 -5.78
C PHE A 49 13.59 10.81 -4.97
N ALA A 50 13.50 9.47 -5.12
CA ALA A 50 14.37 8.53 -4.41
C ALA A 50 15.78 8.40 -5.01
N GLY A 51 16.39 9.51 -5.40
CA GLY A 51 17.75 9.58 -5.93
C GLY A 51 18.83 9.41 -4.84
N PRO A 52 20.09 9.16 -5.23
CA PRO A 52 21.21 9.03 -4.29
C PRO A 52 21.52 10.33 -3.52
N ASP A 53 21.07 11.47 -4.03
CA ASP A 53 21.25 12.80 -3.43
C ASP A 53 20.01 13.28 -2.65
N ALA A 54 19.03 12.41 -2.40
CA ALA A 54 17.81 12.77 -1.68
C ALA A 54 18.12 13.22 -0.25
N ALA A 55 17.39 14.24 0.22
CA ALA A 55 17.46 14.67 1.61
C ALA A 55 17.08 13.50 2.55
N GLU A 56 17.64 13.47 3.76
CA GLU A 56 17.45 12.35 4.69
C GLU A 56 15.97 12.10 5.03
N ALA A 57 15.18 13.18 5.12
CA ALA A 57 13.73 13.14 5.30
C ALA A 57 13.01 12.47 4.12
N ASP A 58 13.35 12.85 2.89
CA ASP A 58 12.77 12.28 1.66
C ASP A 58 13.19 10.81 1.50
N ALA A 59 14.43 10.46 1.82
CA ALA A 59 14.90 9.08 1.83
C ALA A 59 14.16 8.22 2.88
N ALA A 60 13.80 8.79 4.04
CA ALA A 60 12.98 8.10 5.03
C ALA A 60 11.55 7.86 4.52
N VAL A 61 10.94 8.88 3.89
CA VAL A 61 9.62 8.76 3.26
C VAL A 61 9.62 7.71 2.14
N ALA A 62 10.63 7.73 1.26
CA ALA A 62 10.76 6.76 0.17
C ALA A 62 10.82 5.33 0.70
N ARG A 63 11.65 5.06 1.72
CA ARG A 63 11.78 3.72 2.33
C ARG A 63 10.47 3.22 2.94
N GLU A 64 9.74 4.09 3.61
CA GLU A 64 8.46 3.72 4.22
C GLU A 64 7.38 3.49 3.16
N LEU A 65 7.28 4.35 2.15
CA LEU A 65 6.39 4.17 1.02
C LEU A 65 6.71 2.87 0.25
N GLU A 66 7.98 2.57 -0.02
CA GLU A 66 8.39 1.30 -0.64
C GLU A 66 7.97 0.09 0.19
N ARG A 67 8.17 0.16 1.51
CA ARG A 67 7.77 -0.92 2.42
C ARG A 67 6.26 -1.17 2.34
N ARG A 68 5.44 -0.12 2.28
CA ARG A 68 3.98 -0.25 2.18
C ARG A 68 3.48 -0.60 0.77
N LEU A 69 4.20 -0.17 -0.27
CA LEU A 69 3.88 -0.46 -1.67
C LEU A 69 4.35 -1.84 -2.14
N ARG A 70 5.20 -2.52 -1.36
CA ARG A 70 5.57 -3.91 -1.62
C ARG A 70 4.31 -4.76 -1.63
N MET A 71 4.01 -5.31 -2.81
CA MET A 71 2.94 -6.26 -2.98
C MET A 71 3.21 -7.44 -2.04
N ASP A 72 2.25 -7.78 -1.19
CA ASP A 72 2.39 -8.94 -0.32
C ASP A 72 2.47 -10.20 -1.20
N PRO A 73 3.60 -10.93 -1.19
CA PRO A 73 3.76 -12.15 -2.00
C PRO A 73 2.71 -13.20 -1.64
N VAL A 74 2.16 -13.17 -0.42
CA VAL A 74 1.08 -14.04 0.03
C VAL A 74 -0.22 -13.69 -0.70
N LEU A 75 -0.57 -12.40 -0.81
CA LEU A 75 -1.75 -11.97 -1.59
C LEU A 75 -1.62 -12.34 -3.06
N LEU A 76 -0.42 -12.22 -3.64
CA LEU A 76 -0.15 -12.67 -5.00
C LEU A 76 -0.35 -14.19 -5.16
N GLY A 77 0.12 -14.97 -4.17
CA GLY A 77 -0.08 -16.42 -4.13
C GLY A 77 -1.56 -16.81 -4.03
N ILE A 78 -2.31 -16.13 -3.15
CA ILE A 78 -3.76 -16.34 -3.02
C ILE A 78 -4.49 -16.02 -4.32
N ALA A 79 -4.14 -14.91 -4.97
CA ALA A 79 -4.73 -14.52 -6.24
C ALA A 79 -4.45 -15.56 -7.34
N ALA A 80 -3.22 -16.07 -7.43
CA ALA A 80 -2.85 -17.11 -8.39
C ALA A 80 -3.59 -18.44 -8.15
N VAL A 81 -3.68 -18.89 -6.90
CA VAL A 81 -4.42 -20.11 -6.53
C VAL A 81 -5.91 -19.95 -6.80
N SER A 82 -6.48 -18.79 -6.47
CA SER A 82 -7.90 -18.49 -6.73
C SER A 82 -8.20 -18.49 -8.24
N LEU A 83 -7.30 -17.97 -9.06
CA LEU A 83 -7.43 -18.01 -10.52
C LEU A 83 -7.38 -19.44 -11.05
N LEU A 84 -6.44 -20.27 -10.56
CA LEU A 84 -6.36 -21.69 -10.94
C LEU A 84 -7.62 -22.45 -10.52
N LEU A 85 -8.15 -22.17 -9.32
CA LEU A 85 -9.40 -22.75 -8.84
C LEU A 85 -10.59 -22.35 -9.72
N LEU A 86 -10.68 -21.08 -10.12
CA LEU A 86 -11.71 -20.58 -11.03
C LEU A 86 -11.65 -21.27 -12.40
N ILE A 87 -10.45 -21.43 -12.96
CA ILE A 87 -10.25 -22.15 -14.22
C ILE A 87 -10.69 -23.61 -14.08
N PHE A 88 -10.27 -24.27 -13.00
CA PHE A 88 -10.66 -25.66 -12.73
C PHE A 88 -12.18 -25.82 -12.60
N LEU A 89 -12.83 -24.96 -11.82
CA LEU A 89 -14.29 -24.95 -11.66
C LEU A 89 -15.01 -24.70 -12.99
N SER A 90 -14.47 -23.80 -13.82
CA SER A 90 -15.02 -23.52 -15.15
C SER A 90 -14.97 -24.76 -16.06
N ILE A 91 -13.83 -25.46 -16.09
CA ILE A 91 -13.66 -26.69 -16.89
C ILE A 91 -14.55 -27.81 -16.36
N TRP A 92 -14.60 -27.99 -15.04
CA TRP A 92 -15.45 -28.99 -14.40
C TRP A 92 -16.93 -28.75 -14.72
N ALA A 93 -17.40 -27.50 -14.60
CA ALA A 93 -18.78 -27.13 -14.88
C ALA A 93 -19.17 -27.47 -16.32
N ILE A 94 -18.29 -27.23 -17.30
CA ILE A 94 -18.52 -27.59 -18.70
C ILE A 94 -18.60 -29.12 -18.87
N THR A 95 -17.74 -29.85 -18.18
CA THR A 95 -17.63 -31.32 -18.33
C THR A 95 -18.79 -32.07 -17.69
N VAL A 96 -19.32 -31.58 -16.57
CA VAL A 96 -20.46 -32.19 -15.87
C VAL A 96 -21.82 -31.76 -16.45
N SER A 97 -21.88 -30.65 -17.21
CA SER A 97 -23.09 -30.19 -17.88
C SER A 97 -23.36 -30.87 -19.23
N HIS A 98 -22.49 -31.80 -19.65
CA HIS A 98 -22.60 -32.64 -20.85
C HIS A 98 -22.84 -34.11 -20.48
#